data_AF-A0A377CZT2-F1
#
_entry.id   AF-A0A377CZT2-F1
#
_cell.length_a   1.000
_cell.length_b   1.000
_cell.length_c   1.000
_cell.angle_alpha   90.00
_cell.angle_beta   90.00
_cell.angle_gamma   90.00
#
_symmetry.space_group_name_H-M   'P 1'
#
loop_
_entity.id
_entity.type
_entity.pdbx_description
1 polymer ?
#
loop_
_entity_poly.entity_id
_entity_poly.type
_entity_poly.pdbx_seq_one_letter_code
_entity_poly.pdbx_strand_id
1 'polypeptide(L)'
;MLNEAVRCLDEQVIRSVRDGDIGAVFGIGFPPFLGGPFRYIDSLDAGEVVAIMQRLATQYGSRFTPCERLVEMSKRGESFWKTTATDLQ
;
A
#
# COMPACT_ATOMS: atom_id res chain seq x y z
N MET A 1 -5.69 6.81 2.63
CA MET A 1 -5.14 6.80 1.26
C MET A 1 -4.55 5.43 0.91
N LEU A 2 -3.53 4.95 1.64
CA LEU A 2 -2.85 3.67 1.37
C LEU A 2 -3.82 2.49 1.17
N ASN A 3 -4.77 2.33 2.10
CA ASN A 3 -5.84 1.33 2.02
C ASN A 3 -6.64 1.36 0.71
N GLU A 4 -7.02 2.57 0.29
CA GLU A 4 -7.83 2.77 -0.92
C GLU A 4 -7.01 2.54 -2.18
N ALA A 5 -5.72 2.89 -2.18
CA ALA A 5 -4.83 2.54 -3.28
C ALA A 5 -4.80 1.01 -3.49
N VAL A 6 -4.71 0.24 -2.41
CA VAL A 6 -4.74 -1.23 -2.48
C VAL A 6 -6.09 -1.75 -2.97
N ARG A 7 -7.22 -1.19 -2.49
CA ARG A 7 -8.56 -1.55 -3.00
C ARG A 7 -8.70 -1.27 -4.49
N CYS A 8 -8.24 -0.12 -4.98
CA CYS A 8 -8.24 0.21 -6.40
C CYS A 8 -7.44 -0.80 -7.24
N LEU A 9 -6.38 -1.39 -6.68
CA LEU A 9 -5.63 -2.44 -7.36
C LEU A 9 -6.41 -3.76 -7.39
N ASP A 10 -7.06 -4.16 -6.30
CA ASP A 10 -7.89 -5.36 -6.25
C ASP A 10 -9.09 -5.28 -7.19
N GLU A 11 -9.79 -4.14 -7.15
CA GLU A 11 -10.97 -3.86 -7.97
C GLU A 11 -10.63 -3.59 -9.45
N GLN A 12 -9.35 -3.70 -9.83
CA GLN A 12 -8.85 -3.47 -11.20
C GLN A 12 -9.15 -2.05 -11.73
N VAL A 13 -9.34 -1.08 -10.84
CA VAL A 13 -9.46 0.35 -11.20
C VAL A 13 -8.12 0.86 -11.74
N ILE A 14 -7.01 0.41 -11.15
CA ILE A 14 -5.67 0.60 -11.69
C ILE A 14 -5.08 -0.74 -12.15
N ARG A 15 -4.35 -0.72 -13.27
CA ARG A 15 -3.84 -1.94 -13.92
C ARG A 15 -2.61 -2.54 -13.22
N SER A 16 -1.84 -1.71 -12.53
CA SER A 16 -0.61 -2.15 -11.88
C SER A 16 -0.22 -1.26 -10.70
N VAL A 17 0.60 -1.81 -9.82
CA VAL A 17 1.25 -1.09 -8.70
C VAL A 17 2.00 0.15 -9.21
N ARG A 18 2.74 0.01 -10.32
CA ARG A 18 3.49 1.08 -10.96
C ARG A 18 2.60 2.24 -11.39
N ASP A 19 1.49 1.94 -12.06
CA ASP A 19 0.53 2.96 -12.51
C ASP A 19 -0.05 3.71 -11.30
N GLY A 20 -0.33 3.01 -10.21
CA GLY A 20 -0.82 3.61 -8.97
C GLY A 20 0.20 4.51 -8.27
N ASP A 21 1.47 4.08 -8.18
CA ASP A 21 2.54 4.88 -7.59
C ASP A 21 2.80 6.17 -8.39
N ILE A 22 2.95 6.05 -9.71
CA ILE A 22 3.16 7.18 -10.62
C ILE A 22 1.93 8.11 -10.58
N GLY A 23 0.73 7.55 -10.68
CA GLY A 23 -0.52 8.33 -10.65
C GLY A 23 -0.70 9.11 -9.34
N ALA A 24 -0.33 8.50 -8.20
CA ALA A 24 -0.42 9.18 -6.92
C ALA A 24 0.61 10.33 -6.80
N VAL A 25 1.86 10.10 -7.21
CA VAL A 25 2.93 11.12 -7.16
C VAL A 25 2.63 12.30 -8.08
N PHE A 26 2.32 12.04 -9.35
CA PHE A 26 2.14 13.10 -10.35
C PHE A 26 0.72 13.66 -10.41
N GLY A 27 -0.30 12.90 -9.98
CA GLY A 27 -1.69 13.32 -10.05
C GLY A 27 -2.12 14.10 -8.81
N ILE A 28 -1.94 13.52 -7.61
CA ILE A 28 -2.43 14.09 -6.35
C ILE A 28 -1.32 14.63 -5.45
N GLY A 29 -0.07 14.66 -5.93
CA GLY A 29 1.07 15.20 -5.20
C GLY A 29 1.54 14.35 -4.03
N PHE A 30 1.43 13.01 -4.12
CA PHE A 30 2.01 12.13 -3.10
C PHE A 30 3.53 12.38 -2.98
N PRO A 31 4.11 12.41 -1.77
CA PRO A 31 5.51 12.78 -1.58
C PRO A 31 6.46 11.92 -2.44
N PRO A 32 7.19 12.50 -3.40
CA PRO A 32 7.95 11.73 -4.39
C PRO A 32 9.11 10.94 -3.77
N PHE A 33 9.69 11.42 -2.66
CA PHE A 33 10.76 10.73 -1.95
C PHE A 33 10.29 9.44 -1.22
N LEU A 34 8.97 9.23 -1.09
CA LEU A 34 8.40 7.98 -0.59
C LEU A 34 8.07 6.99 -1.74
N GLY A 35 8.19 7.42 -3.00
CA GLY A 35 8.03 6.57 -4.18
C GLY A 35 6.60 6.23 -4.59
N GLY A 36 5.58 6.67 -3.83
CA GLY A 36 4.17 6.35 -4.05
C GLY A 36 3.56 5.50 -2.93
N PRO A 37 2.23 5.35 -2.88
CA PRO A 37 1.54 4.64 -1.81
C PRO A 37 1.98 3.17 -1.67
N PHE A 38 2.21 2.44 -2.76
CA PHE A 38 2.58 1.03 -2.67
C PHE A 38 4.03 0.85 -2.24
N ARG A 39 4.94 1.63 -2.81
CA ARG A 39 6.33 1.66 -2.35
C ARG A 39 6.46 2.09 -0.89
N TYR A 40 5.61 3.01 -0.44
CA TYR A 40 5.56 3.40 0.96
C TYR A 40 5.02 2.28 1.88
N ILE A 41 4.00 1.52 1.45
CA ILE A 41 3.55 0.33 2.19
C ILE A 41 4.71 -0.66 2.36
N ASP A 42 5.45 -0.96 1.29
CA ASP A 42 6.58 -1.88 1.36
C ASP A 42 7.69 -1.38 2.29
N SER A 43 7.91 -0.06 2.37
CA SER A 43 8.89 0.53 3.29
C SER A 43 8.51 0.42 4.76
N LEU A 44 7.20 0.34 5.05
CA LEU A 44 6.68 0.20 6.41
C LEU A 44 6.47 -1.25 6.83
N ASP A 45 6.39 -2.18 5.87
CA ASP A 45 5.79 -3.51 6.00
C ASP A 45 4.25 -3.48 6.06
N ALA A 46 3.61 -4.43 5.36
CA ALA A 46 2.15 -4.53 5.30
C ALA A 46 1.53 -4.80 6.69
N GLY A 47 2.23 -5.51 7.58
CA GLY A 47 1.79 -5.76 8.95
C GLY A 47 1.73 -4.51 9.80
N GLU A 48 2.72 -3.62 9.70
CA GLU A 48 2.69 -2.33 10.41
C GLU A 48 1.52 -1.46 9.93
N VAL A 49 1.29 -1.40 8.61
CA VAL A 49 0.15 -0.67 8.04
C VAL A 49 -1.17 -1.22 8.58
N VAL A 50 -1.35 -2.55 8.60
CA VAL A 50 -2.55 -3.20 9.14
C VAL A 50 -2.74 -2.90 10.63
N ALA A 51 -1.66 -2.95 11.44
CA ALA A 51 -1.72 -2.66 12.87
C ALA A 51 -2.12 -1.21 13.14
N ILE A 52 -1.54 -0.24 12.42
CA ILE A 52 -1.92 1.18 12.51
C ILE A 52 -3.40 1.35 12.15
N MET A 53 -3.85 0.72 11.07
CA MET A 53 -5.24 0.81 10.62
C MET A 53 -6.22 0.21 11.62
N GLN A 54 -5.92 -0.95 12.21
CA GLN A 54 -6.74 -1.56 13.26
C GLN A 54 -6.85 -0.65 14.49
N ARG A 55 -5.75 -0.04 14.92
CA ARG A 55 -5.76 0.94 16.01
C ARG A 55 -6.67 2.13 15.69
N LEU A 56 -6.57 2.68 14.48
CA LEU A 56 -7.44 3.76 14.01
C LEU A 56 -8.90 3.32 13.90
N ALA A 57 -9.17 2.08 13.50
CA ALA A 57 -10.53 1.54 13.41
C ALA A 57 -11.18 1.41 14.78
N THR A 58 -10.43 0.95 15.78
CA THR A 58 -10.88 0.89 17.18
C THR A 58 -11.20 2.29 17.73
N GLN A 59 -10.37 3.30 17.39
CA GLN A 59 -10.51 4.65 17.93
C GLN A 59 -11.55 5.51 17.21
N TYR A 60 -11.69 5.35 15.90
CA TYR A 60 -12.44 6.26 15.03
C TYR A 60 -13.46 5.57 14.12
N GLY A 61 -13.70 4.28 14.33
CA GLY A 61 -14.74 3.50 13.67
C GLY A 61 -14.31 2.77 12.40
N SER A 62 -15.24 2.00 11.85
CA SER A 62 -15.02 1.02 10.77
C SER A 62 -14.48 1.59 9.46
N ARG A 63 -14.53 2.91 9.24
CA ARG A 63 -13.94 3.56 8.05
C ARG A 63 -12.42 3.36 7.93
N PHE A 64 -11.73 3.03 9.02
CA PHE A 64 -10.30 2.71 9.02
C PHE A 64 -10.01 1.21 8.99
N THR A 65 -11.01 0.37 8.71
CA THR A 65 -10.81 -1.08 8.61
C THR A 65 -9.87 -1.39 7.43
N PRO A 66 -8.76 -2.12 7.64
CA PRO A 66 -7.86 -2.49 6.56
C PRO A 66 -8.58 -3.37 5.54
N CYS A 67 -8.26 -3.19 4.26
CA CYS A 67 -8.78 -4.02 3.18
C CYS A 67 -8.24 -5.45 3.28
N GLU A 68 -8.99 -6.39 2.72
CA GLU A 68 -8.69 -7.82 2.85
C GLU A 68 -7.29 -8.16 2.32
N ARG A 69 -6.92 -7.64 1.14
CA ARG A 69 -5.59 -7.87 0.57
C ARG A 69 -4.46 -7.40 1.48
N LEU A 70 -4.57 -6.24 2.14
CA LEU A 70 -3.55 -5.81 3.11
C LEU A 70 -3.42 -6.79 4.29
N VAL A 71 -4.55 -7.29 4.79
CA VAL A 71 -4.58 -8.28 5.88
C VAL A 71 -3.96 -9.60 5.43
N GLU A 72 -4.23 -10.05 4.20
CA GLU A 72 -3.63 -11.26 3.64
C GLU A 72 -2.12 -11.10 3.42
N MET A 73 -1.69 -9.99 2.83
CA MET A 73 -0.27 -9.67 2.62
C MET A 73 0.49 -9.63 3.94
N SER A 74 -0.09 -9.02 4.99
CA SER A 74 0.48 -9.01 6.34
C SER A 74 0.70 -10.41 6.90
N LYS A 75 -0.23 -11.34 6.68
CA LYS A 75 -0.10 -12.73 7.17
C LYS A 75 0.97 -13.53 6.40
N ARG A 76 1.20 -13.17 5.14
CA ARG A 76 2.10 -13.89 4.23
C ARG A 76 3.49 -13.25 4.13
N GLY A 77 3.69 -12.05 4.68
CA GLY A 77 4.93 -11.29 4.52
C GLY A 77 5.19 -10.88 3.07
N GLU A 78 4.13 -10.55 2.34
CA GLU A 78 4.22 -10.16 0.93
C GLU A 78 4.46 -8.66 0.77
N SER A 79 5.21 -8.29 -0.27
CA SER A 79 5.42 -6.90 -0.71
C SER A 79 4.87 -6.69 -2.13
N PHE A 80 4.55 -5.44 -2.47
CA PHE A 80 4.11 -5.08 -3.81
C PHE A 80 5.27 -5.07 -4.80
N TRP A 81 6.40 -4.47 -4.42
CA TRP A 81 7.63 -4.46 -5.18
C TRP A 81 8.53 -5.60 -4.71
N LYS A 82 8.79 -6.55 -5.61
CA LYS A 82 9.81 -7.58 -5.40
C LYS A 82 11.17 -6.98 -5.75
N THR A 83 12.04 -6.76 -4.77
CA THR A 83 13.45 -6.49 -5.04
C THR A 83 14.03 -7.72 -5.71
N THR A 84 14.35 -7.61 -7.00
CA THR A 84 15.04 -8.68 -7.71
C THR A 84 16.54 -8.42 -7.55
N ALA A 85 17.34 -9.48 -7.37
CA ALA A 85 18.79 -9.36 -7.09
C ALA A 85 19.59 -8.58 -8.15
N THR A 86 19.00 -8.28 -9.31
CA THR A 86 19.59 -7.51 -10.41
C THR A 86 19.75 -6.02 -10.10
N ASP A 87 19.10 -5.48 -9.06
CA ASP A 87 19.15 -4.04 -8.73
C ASP A 87 20.39 -3.64 -7.88
N LEU A 88 21.33 -4.57 -7.67
CA LEU A 88 22.58 -4.38 -6.90
C LEU A 88 23.86 -4.39 -7.78
N GLN A 89 23.73 -4.34 -9.11
CA GLN A 89 24.85 -4.15 -10.04
C GLN A 89 24.77 -2.78 -10.73
#